data_AF-A0A932YRC5-F1
#
_entry.id   AF-A0A932YRC5-F1
#
_cell.length_a   1.000
_cell.length_b   1.000
_cell.length_c   1.000
_cell.angle_alpha   90.00
_cell.angle_beta   90.00
_cell.angle_gamma   90.00
#
_symmetry.space_group_name_H-M   'P 1'
#
loop_
_entity.id
_entity.type
_entity.pdbx_description
1 polymer ?
#
loop_
_entity_poly.entity_id
_entity_poly.type
_entity_poly.pdbx_seq_one_letter_code
_entity_poly.pdbx_strand_id
1 'polypeptide(L)'
;MDRKDVQSRTRAAYKLLLEETTTREKFESIRTLIKGINPQVDKALTQTSQAFADYEKLHKGEIIELTVEKLPEVTEEEKKRKKALLFLLRSWKQLQSEVERVQSEFGKGKESGDKTQDMFSRVLRGAKGPLGIVTISALVIAGALTVFSQKTSQQESPKPATTEEKPSIRAIEFKGKYIPLSELEARSGSDCDSEHYHAKNHTSVIATDKTIIPDPGACAYGKVTDVKVVEIE
;
A
#
# COMPACT_ATOMS: atom_id res chain seq x y z
N MET A 1 -2.78 -1.88 47.55
CA MET A 1 -2.06 -1.69 46.28
C MET A 1 -1.10 -2.84 46.11
N ASP A 2 -1.14 -3.52 44.96
CA ASP A 2 -0.25 -4.65 44.67
C ASP A 2 1.16 -4.16 44.30
N ARG A 3 2.20 -4.93 44.63
CA ARG A 3 3.60 -4.61 44.36
C ARG A 3 3.87 -4.48 42.85
N LYS A 4 3.14 -5.24 42.02
CA LYS A 4 3.16 -5.09 40.55
C LYS A 4 2.59 -3.76 40.07
N ASP A 5 1.55 -3.25 40.75
CA ASP A 5 0.92 -1.96 40.44
C ASP A 5 1.83 -0.79 40.82
N VAL A 6 2.54 -0.87 41.94
CA VAL A 6 3.52 0.14 42.33
C VAL A 6 4.69 0.17 41.32
N GLN A 7 5.18 -0.99 40.89
CA GLN A 7 6.29 -1.08 39.94
C GLN A 7 5.93 -0.54 38.55
N SER A 8 4.71 -0.80 38.06
CA SER A 8 4.23 -0.27 36.78
C SER A 8 4.09 1.25 36.84
N ARG A 9 3.57 1.79 37.95
CA ARG A 9 3.46 3.23 38.17
C ARG A 9 4.83 3.90 38.22
N THR A 10 5.76 3.41 39.02
CA THR A 10 7.10 4.04 39.12
C THR A 10 7.83 4.07 37.77
N ARG A 11 7.72 3.01 36.95
CA ARG A 11 8.28 2.99 35.58
C ARG A 11 7.60 3.99 34.65
N ALA A 12 6.28 4.11 34.72
CA ALA A 12 5.53 5.07 33.93
C ALA A 12 5.93 6.52 34.27
N ALA A 13 6.08 6.85 35.56
CA ALA A 13 6.51 8.17 36.01
C ALA A 13 7.95 8.49 35.58
N TYR A 14 8.85 7.50 35.64
CA TYR A 14 10.24 7.66 35.19
C TYR A 14 10.34 7.92 33.69
N LYS A 15 9.62 7.15 32.85
CA LYS A 15 9.58 7.36 31.40
C LYS A 15 9.04 8.75 31.03
N LEU A 16 8.07 9.25 31.81
CA LEU A 16 7.45 10.55 31.64
C LEU A 16 8.38 11.75 31.84
N LEU A 17 9.30 11.64 32.79
CA LEU A 17 10.25 12.71 33.14
C LEU A 17 11.39 12.85 32.12
N LEU A 18 11.54 11.90 31.19
CA LEU A 18 12.67 11.80 30.28
C LEU A 18 12.38 12.23 28.83
N GLU A 19 11.12 12.53 28.46
CA GLU A 19 10.75 12.83 27.06
C GLU A 19 10.30 14.28 26.83
N GLU A 20 10.93 14.98 25.87
CA GLU A 20 10.67 16.39 25.52
C GLU A 20 9.32 16.65 24.81
N THR A 21 8.73 15.63 24.18
CA THR A 21 7.44 15.74 23.47
C THR A 21 6.38 14.81 24.06
N THR A 22 5.12 14.98 23.66
CA THR A 22 4.01 14.16 24.15
C THR A 22 3.64 13.09 23.14
N THR A 23 4.14 11.88 23.35
CA THR A 23 3.86 10.69 22.52
C THR A 23 2.63 9.94 23.03
N ARG A 24 2.04 9.06 22.21
CA ARG A 24 0.92 8.18 22.62
C ARG A 24 1.29 7.32 23.83
N GLU A 25 2.52 6.81 23.85
CA GLU A 25 3.04 5.99 24.94
C GLU A 25 3.14 6.78 26.24
N LYS A 26 3.52 8.06 26.15
CA LYS A 26 3.52 8.99 27.28
C LYS A 26 2.10 9.22 27.81
N PHE A 27 1.13 9.44 26.93
CA PHE A 27 -0.28 9.56 27.31
C PHE A 27 -0.80 8.31 28.05
N GLU A 28 -0.54 7.10 27.55
CA GLU A 28 -0.97 5.86 28.22
C GLU A 28 -0.24 5.63 29.56
N SER A 29 1.03 6.07 29.64
CA SER A 29 1.80 6.04 30.89
C SER A 29 1.17 6.96 31.94
N ILE A 30 0.81 8.19 31.58
CA ILE A 30 0.09 9.13 32.46
C ILE A 30 -1.23 8.54 32.90
N ARG A 31 -2.04 8.04 31.95
CA ARG A 31 -3.33 7.43 32.24
C ARG A 31 -3.22 6.29 33.24
N THR A 32 -2.20 5.45 33.11
CA THR A 32 -1.94 4.34 34.03
C THR A 32 -1.57 4.85 35.44
N LEU A 33 -0.76 5.90 35.54
CA LEU A 33 -0.36 6.49 36.82
C LEU A 33 -1.53 7.02 37.63
N ILE A 34 -2.41 7.75 36.96
CA ILE A 34 -3.50 8.48 37.60
C ILE A 34 -4.82 7.68 37.64
N LYS A 35 -4.81 6.46 37.10
CA LYS A 35 -5.96 5.57 37.10
C LYS A 35 -6.46 5.32 38.51
N GLY A 36 -7.77 5.48 38.71
CA GLY A 36 -8.46 5.25 39.98
C GLY A 36 -8.36 6.41 40.98
N ILE A 37 -7.68 7.51 40.63
CA ILE A 37 -7.63 8.71 41.48
C ILE A 37 -8.95 9.49 41.36
N ASN A 38 -9.48 9.64 40.13
CA ASN A 38 -10.74 10.31 39.90
C ASN A 38 -11.52 9.64 38.75
N PRO A 39 -12.76 9.17 38.99
CA PRO A 39 -13.54 8.44 38.00
C PRO A 39 -13.94 9.28 36.77
N GLN A 40 -14.12 10.59 36.91
CA GLN A 40 -14.41 11.48 35.77
C GLN A 40 -13.18 11.62 34.86
N VAL A 41 -12.01 11.77 35.48
CA VAL A 41 -10.72 11.84 34.78
C VAL A 41 -10.43 10.51 34.07
N ASP A 42 -10.67 9.38 34.72
CA ASP A 42 -10.51 8.05 34.12
C ASP A 42 -11.41 7.84 32.89
N LYS A 43 -12.65 8.31 32.97
CA LYS A 43 -13.59 8.25 31.84
C LYS A 43 -13.09 9.10 30.67
N ALA A 44 -12.70 10.35 30.93
CA ALA A 44 -12.17 11.25 29.92
C ALA A 44 -10.89 10.69 29.26
N LEU A 45 -9.93 10.20 30.05
CA LEU A 45 -8.70 9.61 29.52
C LEU A 45 -8.95 8.33 28.72
N THR A 46 -9.95 7.54 29.10
CA THR A 46 -10.33 6.35 28.33
C THR A 46 -10.94 6.74 26.99
N GLN A 47 -11.80 7.76 26.94
CA GLN A 47 -12.35 8.27 25.69
C GLN A 47 -11.25 8.84 24.79
N THR A 48 -10.31 9.60 25.33
CA THR A 48 -9.17 10.15 24.59
C THR A 48 -8.26 9.05 24.06
N SER A 49 -7.96 8.01 24.85
CA SER A 49 -7.21 6.82 24.41
C SER A 49 -7.87 6.15 23.21
N GLN A 50 -9.19 5.96 23.28
CA GLN A 50 -9.99 5.36 22.21
C GLN A 50 -9.97 6.22 20.94
N ALA A 51 -10.17 7.54 21.08
CA ALA A 51 -10.13 8.47 19.96
C ALA A 51 -8.75 8.53 19.29
N PHE A 52 -7.67 8.44 20.07
CA PHE A 52 -6.30 8.38 19.55
C PHE A 52 -6.05 7.07 18.78
N ALA A 53 -6.59 5.95 19.27
CA ALA A 53 -6.54 4.67 18.55
C ALA A 53 -7.31 4.74 17.22
N ASP A 54 -8.50 5.35 17.23
CA ASP A 54 -9.30 5.55 16.03
C ASP A 54 -8.57 6.47 15.02
N TYR A 55 -7.93 7.53 15.50
CA TYR A 55 -7.09 8.41 14.66
C TYR A 55 -5.90 7.68 14.03
N GLU A 56 -5.21 6.82 14.76
CA GLU A 56 -4.12 6.03 14.18
C GLU A 56 -4.59 5.08 13.08
N LYS A 57 -5.74 4.44 13.26
CA LYS A 57 -6.34 3.60 12.22
C LYS A 57 -6.65 4.43 10.96
N LEU A 58 -7.16 5.65 11.12
CA LEU A 58 -7.35 6.58 9.99
C LEU A 58 -6.03 6.91 9.30
N HIS A 59 -4.99 7.24 10.07
CA HIS A 59 -3.69 7.62 9.52
C HIS A 59 -3.00 6.46 8.78
N LYS A 60 -3.20 5.22 9.25
CA LYS A 60 -2.71 3.98 8.60
C LYS A 60 -3.56 3.54 7.40
N GLY A 61 -4.59 4.30 7.02
CA GLY A 61 -5.48 3.94 5.92
C GLY A 61 -6.47 2.82 6.23
N GLU A 62 -6.63 2.44 7.50
CA GLU A 62 -7.54 1.38 7.97
C GLU A 62 -8.99 1.87 8.08
N ILE A 63 -9.42 2.74 7.15
CA ILE A 63 -10.73 3.41 7.14
C ILE A 63 -11.87 2.39 7.05
N ILE A 64 -11.66 1.30 6.30
CA ILE A 64 -12.64 0.23 6.14
C ILE A 64 -12.86 -0.50 7.49
N GLU A 65 -11.81 -0.75 8.27
CA GLU A 65 -11.94 -1.43 9.56
C GLU A 65 -12.66 -0.55 10.59
N LEU A 66 -12.35 0.76 10.62
CA LEU A 66 -13.07 1.74 11.43
C LEU A 66 -14.55 1.84 11.07
N THR A 67 -14.86 1.88 9.77
CA THR A 67 -16.23 1.97 9.28
C THR A 67 -17.01 0.72 9.66
N VAL A 68 -16.41 -0.46 9.48
CA VAL A 68 -17.04 -1.73 9.86
C VAL A 68 -17.23 -1.83 11.38
N GLU A 69 -16.29 -1.35 12.19
CA GLU A 69 -16.42 -1.31 13.66
C GLU A 69 -17.58 -0.42 14.14
N LYS A 70 -17.89 0.65 13.42
CA LYS A 70 -18.99 1.58 13.76
C LYS A 70 -20.33 1.22 13.09
N LEU A 71 -20.40 0.14 12.29
CA LEU A 71 -21.67 -0.32 11.73
C LEU A 71 -22.67 -0.65 12.84
N PRO A 72 -23.95 -0.22 12.71
CA PRO A 72 -24.99 -0.50 13.68
C PRO A 72 -25.28 -2.00 13.76
N GLU A 73 -25.52 -2.48 14.98
CA GLU A 73 -25.76 -3.89 15.31
C GLU A 73 -27.17 -4.06 15.92
N VAL A 74 -28.20 -3.66 15.17
CA VAL A 74 -29.58 -3.67 15.68
C VAL A 74 -30.14 -5.09 15.66
N THR A 75 -29.74 -5.91 14.68
CA THR A 75 -30.20 -7.30 14.52
C THR A 75 -29.10 -8.35 14.70
N GLU A 76 -29.46 -9.58 15.05
CA GLU A 76 -28.52 -10.71 15.14
C GLU A 76 -27.88 -11.07 13.80
N GLU A 77 -28.59 -10.83 12.68
CA GLU A 77 -28.02 -10.96 11.34
C GLU A 77 -26.94 -9.91 11.07
N GLU A 78 -27.18 -8.65 11.43
CA GLU A 78 -26.20 -7.56 11.29
C GLU A 78 -24.94 -7.83 12.13
N LYS A 79 -25.09 -8.36 13.34
CA LYS A 79 -23.94 -8.79 14.17
C LYS A 79 -23.13 -9.88 13.50
N LYS A 80 -23.77 -10.89 12.92
CA LYS A 80 -23.10 -11.96 12.18
C LYS A 80 -22.38 -11.41 10.94
N ARG A 81 -23.04 -10.53 10.17
CA ARG A 81 -22.45 -9.87 8.99
C ARG A 81 -21.24 -9.02 9.36
N LYS A 82 -21.34 -8.21 10.42
CA LYS A 82 -20.24 -7.39 10.92
C LYS A 82 -19.06 -8.25 11.39
N LYS A 83 -19.30 -9.32 12.15
CA LYS A 83 -18.25 -10.25 12.57
C LYS A 83 -17.58 -10.93 11.37
N ALA A 84 -18.36 -11.34 10.37
CA ALA A 84 -17.83 -11.93 9.14
C ALA A 84 -16.99 -10.94 8.34
N LEU A 85 -17.42 -9.68 8.22
CA LEU A 85 -16.65 -8.62 7.56
C LEU A 85 -15.34 -8.32 8.29
N LEU A 86 -15.37 -8.17 9.62
CA LEU A 86 -14.15 -7.98 10.42
C LEU A 86 -13.20 -9.18 10.30
N PHE A 87 -13.74 -10.40 10.30
CA PHE A 87 -12.95 -11.61 10.10
C PHE A 87 -12.32 -11.63 8.72
N LEU A 88 -13.08 -11.35 7.66
CA LEU A 88 -12.60 -11.28 6.28
C LEU A 88 -11.49 -10.24 6.13
N LEU A 89 -11.67 -9.03 6.68
CA LEU A 89 -10.66 -7.98 6.64
C LEU A 89 -9.36 -8.39 7.33
N ARG A 90 -9.45 -9.06 8.49
CA ARG A 90 -8.27 -9.59 9.19
C ARG A 90 -7.59 -10.70 8.40
N SER A 91 -8.36 -11.64 7.87
CA SER A 91 -7.82 -12.71 7.02
C SER A 91 -7.19 -12.18 5.75
N TRP A 92 -7.74 -11.12 5.15
CA TRP A 92 -7.17 -10.45 3.99
C TRP A 92 -5.83 -9.77 4.31
N LYS A 93 -5.73 -9.02 5.42
CA LYS A 93 -4.46 -8.43 5.87
C LYS A 93 -3.40 -9.50 6.12
N GLN A 94 -3.78 -10.61 6.76
CA GLN A 94 -2.88 -11.75 6.97
C GLN A 94 -2.41 -12.34 5.62
N LEU A 95 -3.34 -12.53 4.68
CA LEU A 95 -3.00 -13.01 3.33
C LEU A 95 -2.05 -12.08 2.61
N GLN A 96 -2.28 -10.75 2.64
CA GLN A 96 -1.37 -9.77 2.03
C GLN A 96 0.04 -9.86 2.62
N SER A 97 0.16 -9.90 3.95
CA SER A 97 1.48 -10.03 4.60
C SER A 97 2.18 -11.35 4.29
N GLU A 98 1.41 -12.44 4.14
CA GLU A 98 1.93 -13.75 3.74
C GLU A 98 2.36 -13.77 2.26
N VAL A 99 1.59 -13.13 1.37
CA VAL A 99 1.95 -12.96 -0.04
C VAL A 99 3.25 -12.16 -0.17
N GLU A 100 3.39 -11.05 0.55
CA GLU A 100 4.62 -10.25 0.55
C GLU A 100 5.83 -11.06 1.06
N ARG A 101 5.65 -11.80 2.17
CA ARG A 101 6.68 -12.70 2.70
C ARG A 101 7.11 -13.73 1.66
N VAL A 102 6.14 -14.44 1.07
CA VAL A 102 6.40 -15.45 0.05
C VAL A 102 7.06 -14.83 -1.18
N GLN A 103 6.60 -13.68 -1.65
CA GLN A 103 7.21 -12.97 -2.78
C GLN A 103 8.66 -12.59 -2.49
N SER A 104 8.98 -12.16 -1.26
CA SER A 104 10.35 -11.87 -0.85
C SER A 104 11.25 -13.11 -0.80
N GLU A 105 10.71 -14.27 -0.40
CA GLU A 105 11.41 -15.55 -0.43
C GLU A 105 11.66 -16.04 -1.86
N PHE A 106 10.67 -15.87 -2.75
CA PHE A 106 10.81 -16.18 -4.18
C PHE A 106 11.82 -15.26 -4.90
N GLY A 107 11.87 -13.97 -4.52
CA GLY A 107 12.86 -13.03 -5.04
C GLY A 107 14.30 -13.43 -4.69
N LYS A 108 14.53 -13.87 -3.45
CA LYS A 108 15.84 -14.36 -2.99
C LYS A 108 16.24 -15.70 -3.62
N GLY A 109 15.27 -16.58 -3.89
CA GLY A 109 15.51 -17.86 -4.54
C GLY A 109 15.94 -17.75 -6.01
N LYS A 110 15.51 -16.69 -6.71
CA LYS A 110 15.88 -16.44 -8.12
C LYS A 110 17.37 -16.12 -8.32
N GLU A 111 18.02 -15.50 -7.33
CA GLU A 111 19.48 -15.26 -7.34
C GLU A 111 20.30 -16.50 -6.98
N SER A 112 19.70 -17.46 -6.26
CA SER A 112 20.42 -18.62 -5.70
C SER A 112 20.34 -19.89 -6.57
N GLY A 113 19.64 -19.85 -7.72
CA GLY A 113 19.51 -21.00 -8.63
C GLY A 113 18.72 -22.20 -8.08
N ASP A 114 18.02 -22.03 -6.95
CA ASP A 114 17.30 -23.10 -6.27
C ASP A 114 15.98 -23.40 -7.00
N LYS A 115 15.68 -24.69 -7.22
CA LYS A 115 14.47 -25.10 -7.97
C LYS A 115 13.23 -24.67 -7.19
N THR A 116 12.33 -23.94 -7.85
CA THR A 116 11.05 -23.44 -7.30
C THR A 116 10.23 -24.50 -6.55
N GLN A 117 10.40 -25.77 -6.91
CA GLN A 117 9.77 -26.93 -6.28
C GLN A 117 10.26 -27.20 -4.83
N ASP A 118 11.54 -26.94 -4.52
CA ASP A 118 12.11 -27.16 -3.19
C ASP A 118 11.68 -26.07 -2.21
N MET A 119 11.56 -24.82 -2.66
CA MET A 119 10.99 -23.72 -1.87
C MET A 119 9.52 -23.98 -1.51
N PHE A 120 8.73 -24.46 -2.47
CA PHE A 120 7.31 -24.80 -2.24
C PHE A 120 7.15 -25.88 -1.16
N SER A 121 8.04 -26.89 -1.16
CA SER A 121 8.02 -27.98 -0.18
C SER A 121 8.38 -27.53 1.24
N ARG A 122 9.28 -26.54 1.39
CA ARG A 122 9.69 -25.99 2.68
C ARG A 122 8.58 -25.13 3.31
N VAL A 123 7.91 -24.29 2.51
CA VAL A 123 6.81 -23.44 2.97
C VAL A 123 5.57 -24.28 3.32
N LEU A 124 5.25 -25.31 2.53
CA LEU A 124 4.12 -26.21 2.81
C LEU A 124 4.28 -27.05 4.08
N ARG A 125 5.51 -27.40 4.48
CA ARG A 125 5.74 -28.17 5.72
C ARG A 125 5.45 -27.38 7.01
N GLY A 126 5.52 -26.05 6.96
CA GLY A 126 5.18 -25.17 8.08
C GLY A 126 3.68 -24.84 8.19
N ALA A 127 2.90 -25.11 7.13
CA ALA A 127 1.50 -24.71 7.00
C ALA A 127 0.55 -25.79 7.58
N LYS A 128 0.40 -25.85 8.92
CA LYS A 128 -0.66 -26.66 9.56
C LYS A 128 -1.69 -25.76 10.26
N GLY A 129 -2.98 -25.98 9.97
CA GLY A 129 -4.11 -25.26 10.59
C GLY A 129 -4.73 -24.18 9.69
N PRO A 130 -5.62 -23.33 10.21
CA PRO A 130 -6.31 -22.29 9.43
C PRO A 130 -5.34 -21.28 8.78
N LEU A 131 -4.18 -21.06 9.40
CA LEU A 131 -3.09 -20.28 8.82
C LEU A 131 -2.46 -20.95 7.59
N GLY A 132 -2.51 -22.28 7.51
CA GLY A 132 -2.00 -23.02 6.36
C GLY A 132 -2.80 -22.78 5.09
N ILE A 133 -4.11 -22.53 5.19
CA ILE A 133 -4.93 -22.14 4.03
C ILE A 133 -4.46 -20.79 3.49
N VAL A 134 -4.20 -19.83 4.38
CA VAL A 134 -3.69 -18.51 4.02
C VAL A 134 -2.33 -18.61 3.33
N THR A 135 -1.42 -19.44 3.87
CA THR A 135 -0.10 -19.67 3.25
C THR A 135 -0.20 -20.34 1.89
N ILE A 136 -1.09 -21.34 1.71
CA ILE A 136 -1.32 -22.00 0.42
C ILE A 136 -1.88 -20.99 -0.59
N SER A 137 -2.88 -20.21 -0.20
CA SER A 137 -3.44 -19.15 -1.05
C SER A 137 -2.37 -18.12 -1.43
N ALA A 138 -1.52 -17.72 -0.49
CA ALA A 138 -0.42 -16.80 -0.75
C ALA A 138 0.59 -17.35 -1.78
N LEU A 139 0.94 -18.63 -1.66
CA LEU A 139 1.80 -19.32 -2.62
C LEU A 139 1.19 -19.39 -4.03
N VAL A 140 -0.11 -19.69 -4.13
CA VAL A 140 -0.82 -19.71 -5.42
C VAL A 140 -0.86 -18.32 -6.05
N ILE A 141 -1.15 -17.28 -5.26
CA ILE A 141 -1.19 -15.89 -5.72
C ILE A 141 0.21 -15.42 -6.17
N ALA A 142 1.25 -15.65 -5.37
CA ALA A 142 2.63 -15.29 -5.72
C ALA A 142 3.12 -16.06 -6.97
N GLY A 143 2.78 -17.35 -7.08
CA GLY A 143 3.04 -18.16 -8.27
C GLY A 143 2.30 -17.63 -9.50
N ALA A 144 1.02 -17.28 -9.37
CA ALA A 144 0.24 -16.71 -10.47
C ALA A 144 0.81 -15.35 -10.90
N LEU A 145 1.15 -14.45 -9.97
CA LEU A 145 1.75 -13.14 -10.26
C LEU A 145 3.11 -13.26 -10.97
N THR A 146 3.95 -14.21 -10.56
CA THR A 146 5.26 -14.42 -11.21
C THR A 146 5.11 -14.99 -12.63
N VAL A 147 4.17 -15.92 -12.85
CA VAL A 147 3.84 -16.46 -14.18
C VAL A 147 3.17 -15.40 -15.07
N PHE A 148 2.29 -14.56 -14.51
CA PHE A 148 1.66 -13.47 -15.25
C PHE A 148 2.69 -12.42 -15.66
N SER A 149 3.59 -12.01 -14.76
CA SER A 149 4.70 -11.12 -15.09
C SER A 149 5.65 -11.71 -16.15
N GLN A 150 5.86 -13.03 -16.17
CA GLN A 150 6.63 -13.69 -17.25
C GLN A 150 5.89 -13.69 -18.59
N LYS A 151 4.56 -13.88 -18.58
CA LYS A 151 3.75 -13.80 -19.80
C LYS A 151 3.74 -12.40 -20.40
N THR A 152 3.75 -11.35 -19.57
CA THR A 152 3.86 -9.97 -20.05
C THR A 152 5.23 -9.67 -20.67
N SER A 153 6.28 -10.44 -20.34
CA SER A 153 7.62 -10.32 -20.97
C SER A 153 7.86 -11.26 -22.17
N GLN A 154 6.90 -12.10 -22.57
CA GLN A 154 7.08 -13.06 -23.67
C GLN A 154 6.15 -12.88 -24.87
N GLN A 155 5.44 -11.75 -24.97
CA GLN A 155 4.80 -11.34 -26.23
C GLN A 155 5.59 -10.26 -26.96
N GLU A 156 6.87 -10.54 -27.19
CA GLU A 156 7.60 -10.09 -28.37
C GLU A 156 8.35 -11.32 -28.89
N SER A 157 7.73 -12.05 -29.82
CA SER A 157 8.46 -13.07 -30.58
C SER A 157 9.31 -12.38 -31.65
N PRO A 158 10.55 -12.85 -31.86
CA PRO A 158 11.50 -12.24 -32.79
C PRO A 158 11.12 -12.57 -34.23
N LYS A 159 10.91 -11.54 -35.06
CA LYS A 159 10.96 -11.64 -36.52
C LYS A 159 12.38 -11.23 -36.97
N PRO A 160 13.01 -11.94 -37.92
CA PRO A 160 14.47 -11.93 -38.05
C PRO A 160 15.03 -10.64 -38.63
N ALA A 161 16.20 -10.30 -38.08
CA ALA A 161 17.19 -9.29 -38.46
C ALA A 161 17.01 -8.60 -39.82
N THR A 162 16.99 -7.26 -39.84
CA THR A 162 17.94 -6.44 -40.61
C THR A 162 17.94 -4.99 -40.12
N THR A 163 19.14 -4.41 -40.06
CA THR A 163 19.46 -2.97 -40.03
C THR A 163 19.43 -2.26 -38.68
N GLU A 164 20.63 -1.89 -38.22
CA GLU A 164 20.87 -0.87 -37.20
C GLU A 164 20.19 0.45 -37.61
N GLU A 165 19.01 0.72 -37.08
CA GLU A 165 18.44 2.06 -37.04
C GLU A 165 18.61 2.60 -35.62
N LYS A 166 19.17 3.81 -35.52
CA LYS A 166 19.34 4.57 -34.29
C LYS A 166 18.02 4.57 -33.48
N PRO A 167 18.05 4.51 -32.14
CA PRO A 167 16.83 4.50 -31.34
C PRO A 167 16.09 5.83 -31.48
N SER A 168 15.15 5.92 -32.42
CA SER A 168 14.27 7.08 -32.56
C SER A 168 13.26 7.09 -31.41
N ILE A 169 13.26 8.16 -30.64
CA ILE A 169 12.34 8.39 -29.53
C ILE A 169 11.11 9.10 -30.09
N ARG A 170 9.93 8.50 -29.91
CA ARG A 170 8.65 9.15 -30.22
C ARG A 170 8.26 10.09 -29.09
N ALA A 171 8.10 11.36 -29.40
CA ALA A 171 7.80 12.42 -28.42
C ALA A 171 6.71 13.37 -28.93
N ILE A 172 6.07 14.08 -28.00
CA ILE A 172 5.21 15.23 -28.33
C ILE A 172 5.96 16.53 -28.06
N GLU A 173 5.66 17.58 -28.82
CA GLU A 173 6.16 18.92 -28.52
C GLU A 173 5.21 19.63 -27.55
N PHE A 174 5.74 20.09 -26.41
CA PHE A 174 5.02 20.90 -25.44
C PHE A 174 5.91 22.03 -24.94
N LYS A 175 5.47 23.28 -25.15
CA LYS A 175 6.20 24.50 -24.76
C LYS A 175 7.68 24.51 -25.24
N GLY A 176 7.91 24.05 -26.47
CA GLY A 176 9.25 23.98 -27.08
C GLY A 176 10.15 22.86 -26.54
N LYS A 177 9.59 21.90 -25.79
CA LYS A 177 10.29 20.72 -25.28
C LYS A 177 9.65 19.45 -25.81
N TYR A 178 10.45 18.41 -25.97
CA TYR A 178 9.98 17.11 -26.42
C TYR A 178 9.75 16.19 -25.23
N ILE A 179 8.50 15.77 -25.04
CA ILE A 179 8.11 14.83 -23.99
C ILE A 179 7.97 13.43 -24.61
N PRO A 180 8.77 12.44 -24.19
CA PRO A 180 8.64 11.07 -24.66
C PRO A 180 7.24 10.52 -24.40
N LEU A 181 6.67 9.81 -25.38
CA LEU A 181 5.38 9.12 -25.19
C LEU A 181 5.42 8.08 -24.06
N SER A 182 6.60 7.56 -23.71
CA SER A 182 6.78 6.63 -22.59
C SER A 182 6.45 7.24 -21.22
N GLU A 183 6.55 8.56 -21.09
CA GLU A 183 6.24 9.33 -19.88
C GLU A 183 4.77 9.76 -19.80
N LEU A 184 3.99 9.47 -20.86
CA LEU A 184 2.63 9.95 -21.02
C LEU A 184 1.59 8.83 -20.94
N GLU A 185 0.40 9.17 -20.46
CA GLU A 185 -0.79 8.32 -20.49
C GLU A 185 -1.95 9.14 -21.09
N ALA A 186 -2.71 8.55 -22.02
CA ALA A 186 -3.93 9.16 -22.53
C ALA A 186 -5.09 8.88 -21.57
N ARG A 187 -5.74 9.93 -21.08
CA ARG A 187 -6.90 9.80 -20.17
C ARG A 187 -8.00 10.79 -20.54
N SER A 188 -9.25 10.38 -20.32
CA SER A 188 -10.43 11.24 -20.31
C SER A 188 -10.93 11.39 -18.86
N GLY A 189 -11.16 12.63 -18.43
CA GLY A 189 -11.85 12.93 -17.16
C GLY A 189 -13.37 12.92 -17.34
N SER A 190 -14.12 12.86 -16.25
CA SER A 190 -15.60 12.94 -16.27
C SER A 190 -16.13 14.23 -16.89
N ASP A 191 -15.29 15.27 -16.92
CA ASP A 191 -15.63 16.62 -17.39
C ASP A 191 -14.93 16.96 -18.73
N CYS A 192 -14.45 15.97 -19.48
CA CYS A 192 -13.69 16.17 -20.72
C CYS A 192 -14.26 15.38 -21.90
N ASP A 193 -14.54 16.07 -23.00
CA ASP A 193 -15.10 15.47 -24.24
C ASP A 193 -14.07 14.68 -25.08
N SER A 194 -12.79 14.66 -24.68
CA SER A 194 -11.70 14.03 -25.44
C SER A 194 -10.53 13.58 -24.55
N GLU A 195 -9.73 12.64 -25.04
CA GLU A 195 -8.50 12.19 -24.38
C GLU A 195 -7.40 13.25 -24.43
N HIS A 196 -6.70 13.43 -23.31
CA HIS A 196 -5.55 14.31 -23.18
C HIS A 196 -4.32 13.50 -22.74
N TYR A 197 -3.14 13.95 -23.14
CA TYR A 197 -1.88 13.37 -22.67
C TYR A 197 -1.57 13.90 -21.26
N HIS A 198 -1.61 13.01 -20.27
CA HIS A 198 -1.25 13.25 -18.87
C HIS A 198 0.09 12.63 -18.50
N ALA A 199 0.67 13.07 -17.39
CA ALA A 199 1.86 12.41 -16.84
C ALA A 199 1.48 11.02 -16.32
N LYS A 200 2.25 10.00 -16.72
CA LYS A 200 2.02 8.61 -16.30
C LYS A 200 2.10 8.42 -14.78
N ASN A 201 2.88 9.24 -14.09
CA ASN A 201 3.01 9.25 -12.63
C ASN A 201 2.05 10.24 -11.92
N HIS A 202 1.13 10.86 -12.67
CA HIS A 202 0.15 11.85 -12.19
C HIS A 202 0.72 13.13 -11.57
N THR A 203 2.01 13.42 -11.77
CA THR A 203 2.66 14.59 -11.18
C THR A 203 3.49 15.38 -12.19
N SER A 204 4.37 14.71 -12.95
CA SER A 204 5.30 15.36 -13.88
C SER A 204 5.89 14.37 -14.88
N VAL A 205 6.41 14.88 -15.99
CA VAL A 205 7.14 14.11 -17.01
C VAL A 205 8.59 14.57 -17.10
N ILE A 206 9.46 13.67 -17.55
CA ILE A 206 10.85 14.00 -17.88
C ILE A 206 10.94 14.19 -19.40
N ALA A 207 11.22 15.41 -19.85
CA ALA A 207 11.47 15.70 -21.26
C ALA A 207 12.83 15.13 -21.72
N THR A 208 13.07 15.08 -23.03
CA THR A 208 14.34 14.54 -23.58
C THR A 208 15.58 15.34 -23.20
N ASP A 209 15.42 16.62 -22.85
CA ASP A 209 16.46 17.48 -22.29
C ASP A 209 16.70 17.25 -20.78
N LYS A 210 16.09 16.20 -20.20
CA LYS A 210 16.09 15.84 -18.77
C LYS A 210 15.40 16.84 -17.86
N THR A 211 14.65 17.80 -18.41
CA THR A 211 13.89 18.73 -17.58
C THR A 211 12.58 18.11 -17.11
N ILE A 212 12.20 18.43 -15.87
CA ILE A 212 10.95 17.98 -15.27
C ILE A 212 9.87 19.00 -15.61
N ILE A 213 8.79 18.55 -16.25
CA ILE A 213 7.63 19.37 -16.58
C ILE A 213 6.45 18.89 -15.74
N PRO A 214 5.85 19.73 -14.88
CA PRO A 214 4.69 19.33 -14.08
C PRO A 214 3.44 19.17 -14.95
N ASP A 215 2.57 18.22 -14.58
CA ASP A 215 1.28 18.03 -15.23
C ASP A 215 0.37 19.23 -14.92
N PRO A 216 -0.09 20.00 -15.93
CA PRO A 216 -0.91 21.18 -15.70
C PRO A 216 -2.37 20.87 -15.35
N GLY A 217 -2.77 19.59 -15.24
CA GLY A 217 -4.07 19.18 -14.74
C GLY A 217 -5.12 19.06 -15.84
N ALA A 218 -6.19 19.87 -15.79
CA ALA A 218 -7.45 19.63 -16.51
C ALA A 218 -7.35 19.39 -18.03
N CYS A 219 -6.31 19.90 -18.71
CA CYS A 219 -6.07 19.64 -20.13
C CYS A 219 -4.64 19.14 -20.43
N ALA A 220 -3.88 18.84 -19.38
CA ALA A 220 -2.52 18.32 -19.38
C ALA A 220 -1.61 18.82 -20.54
N TYR A 221 -0.91 17.93 -21.23
CA TYR A 221 0.02 18.28 -22.31
C TYR A 221 -0.66 18.47 -23.68
N GLY A 222 -1.99 18.55 -23.70
CA GLY A 222 -2.81 18.73 -24.89
C GLY A 222 -3.64 17.50 -25.25
N LYS A 223 -4.60 17.71 -26.16
CA LYS A 223 -5.49 16.66 -26.68
C LYS A 223 -4.72 15.71 -27.57
N VAL A 224 -4.98 14.42 -27.44
CA VAL A 224 -4.32 13.38 -28.25
C VAL A 224 -4.50 13.62 -29.76
N THR A 225 -5.63 14.21 -30.16
CA THR A 225 -5.95 14.54 -31.55
C THR A 225 -5.20 15.77 -32.09
N ASP A 226 -4.80 16.68 -31.21
CA ASP A 226 -4.31 18.00 -31.60
C ASP A 226 -2.78 18.08 -31.51
N VAL A 227 -2.18 17.19 -30.73
CA VAL A 227 -0.73 17.16 -30.49
C VAL A 227 -0.04 16.25 -31.49
N LYS A 228 0.91 16.82 -32.25
CA LYS A 228 1.70 16.07 -33.22
C LYS A 228 2.78 15.25 -32.51
N VAL A 229 2.80 13.94 -32.78
CA VAL A 229 3.90 13.06 -32.40
C VAL A 229 5.02 13.22 -33.42
N VAL A 230 6.23 13.48 -32.93
CA VAL A 230 7.46 13.55 -33.72
C VAL A 230 8.43 12.43 -33.32
N GLU A 231 9.29 12.03 -34.24
CA GLU A 231 10.40 11.12 -34.00
C GLU A 231 11.68 11.92 -33.91
N ILE A 232 12.41 11.77 -32.80
CA ILE A 232 13.68 12.46 -32.52
C ILE A 232 14.78 11.43 -32.25
N GLU A 233 15.99 11.67 -32.76
CA GLU A 233 17.18 10.83 -32.52
C GLU A 233 17.85 11.11 -31.18
#